data_AF-A0A2W2DS80-F1
#
_entry.id   AF-A0A2W2DS80-F1
#
_cell.length_a   1.000
_cell.length_b   1.000
_cell.length_c   1.000
_cell.angle_alpha   90.00
_cell.angle_beta   90.00
_cell.angle_gamma   90.00
#
_symmetry.space_group_name_H-M   'P 1'
#
loop_
_entity.id
_entity.type
_entity.pdbx_description
1 polymer ?
#
loop_
_entity_poly.entity_id
_entity_poly.type
_entity_poly.pdbx_seq_one_letter_code
_entity_poly.pdbx_strand_id
1 'polypeptide(L)'
;MALTNRYKSAPGAGTLAALLLVLVFGSPWYADWARDNTDPDSAGGWFLRLLAWPAWRFDSSDSIQEIFAADLKAILVVVLTFVFLYLLPGSQLARARGTLSQFFAGWAAYIFAGAFAALLTALIRTDPTLLGAFQAAGDGAEYGIFTGWIIGIATLGGYRGRR
;
A
#
# COMPACT_ATOMS: atom_id res chain seq x y z
N MET A 1 6.62 -31.17 -16.01
CA MET A 1 5.41 -30.50 -15.49
C MET A 1 5.82 -29.65 -14.28
N ALA A 2 6.45 -28.49 -14.49
CA ALA A 2 7.22 -27.78 -13.44
C ALA A 2 7.12 -26.24 -13.49
N LEU A 3 6.05 -25.68 -14.06
CA LEU A 3 5.93 -24.22 -14.24
C LEU A 3 4.69 -23.58 -13.60
N THR A 4 3.77 -24.35 -13.02
CA THR A 4 2.47 -23.82 -12.58
C THR A 4 2.35 -23.48 -11.08
N ASN A 5 3.41 -23.63 -10.27
CA ASN A 5 3.29 -23.50 -8.80
C ASN A 5 4.16 -22.39 -8.16
N ARG A 6 4.87 -21.57 -8.95
CA ARG A 6 5.76 -20.51 -8.42
C ARG A 6 5.06 -19.24 -7.92
N TYR A 7 3.76 -19.06 -8.21
CA TYR A 7 3.01 -17.85 -7.85
C TYR A 7 2.28 -17.92 -6.50
N LYS A 8 2.43 -19.00 -5.74
CA LYS A 8 1.76 -19.17 -4.43
C LYS A 8 2.65 -18.79 -3.25
N SER A 9 3.36 -17.67 -3.32
CA SER A 9 4.12 -17.16 -2.16
C SER A 9 3.26 -16.14 -1.40
N ALA A 10 3.32 -16.17 -0.07
CA ALA A 10 2.61 -15.20 0.78
C ALA A 10 2.96 -13.73 0.45
N PRO A 11 4.24 -13.37 0.18
CA PRO A 11 4.57 -12.03 -0.30
C PRO A 11 3.93 -11.71 -1.65
N GLY A 12 3.90 -12.66 -2.60
CA GLY A 12 3.31 -12.45 -3.92
C GLY A 12 1.81 -12.15 -3.86
N ALA A 13 1.06 -12.89 -3.03
CA ALA A 13 -0.37 -12.64 -2.82
C ALA A 13 -0.63 -11.27 -2.17
N GLY A 14 0.15 -10.90 -1.14
CA GLY A 14 0.05 -9.60 -0.50
C GLY A 14 0.40 -8.44 -1.43
N THR A 15 1.46 -8.57 -2.24
CA THR A 15 1.83 -7.56 -3.24
C THR A 15 0.78 -7.42 -4.34
N LEU A 16 0.17 -8.53 -4.80
CA LEU A 16 -0.92 -8.46 -5.77
C LEU A 16 -2.14 -7.75 -5.18
N ALA A 17 -2.49 -8.02 -3.93
CA ALA A 17 -3.57 -7.30 -3.25
C ALA A 17 -3.26 -5.80 -3.13
N ALA A 18 -2.04 -5.43 -2.79
CA ALA A 18 -1.60 -4.02 -2.75
C ALA A 18 -1.67 -3.36 -4.13
N LEU A 19 -1.25 -4.06 -5.19
CA LEU A 19 -1.35 -3.59 -6.56
C LEU A 19 -2.81 -3.32 -6.94
N LEU A 20 -3.72 -4.25 -6.61
CA LEU A 20 -5.15 -4.08 -6.88
C LEU A 20 -5.76 -2.92 -6.10
N LEU A 21 -5.39 -2.74 -4.83
CA LEU A 21 -5.85 -1.59 -4.03
C LEU A 21 -5.45 -0.27 -4.69
N VAL A 22 -4.16 -0.13 -5.03
CA VAL A 22 -3.63 1.08 -5.66
C VAL A 22 -4.23 1.29 -7.04
N LEU A 23 -4.36 0.25 -7.86
CA LEU A 23 -4.85 0.35 -9.23
C LEU A 23 -6.35 0.69 -9.28
N VAL A 24 -7.16 0.10 -8.41
CA VAL A 24 -8.61 0.35 -8.41
C VAL A 24 -8.93 1.64 -7.69
N PHE A 25 -8.50 1.77 -6.43
CA PHE A 25 -8.91 2.89 -5.60
C PHE A 25 -8.03 4.14 -5.81
N GLY A 26 -6.76 3.99 -6.16
CA GLY A 26 -5.91 5.11 -6.55
C GLY A 26 -6.23 5.69 -7.94
N SER A 27 -7.16 5.08 -8.69
CA SER A 27 -7.52 5.56 -10.03
C SER A 27 -8.17 6.95 -9.99
N PRO A 28 -7.96 7.80 -11.00
CA PRO A 28 -8.60 9.11 -11.09
C PRO A 28 -10.13 9.01 -10.97
N TRP A 29 -10.73 8.01 -11.61
CA TRP A 29 -12.18 7.83 -11.61
C TRP A 29 -12.73 7.51 -10.22
N TYR A 30 -12.07 6.65 -9.46
CA TYR A 30 -12.48 6.38 -8.08
C TYR A 30 -12.24 7.59 -7.19
N ALA A 31 -11.09 8.26 -7.32
CA ALA A 31 -10.76 9.43 -6.52
C ALA A 31 -11.75 10.59 -6.73
N ASP A 32 -12.14 10.85 -7.97
CA ASP A 32 -13.13 11.87 -8.32
C ASP A 32 -14.53 11.45 -7.84
N TRP A 33 -14.92 10.19 -8.07
CA TRP A 33 -16.19 9.67 -7.55
C TRP A 33 -16.29 9.79 -6.03
N ALA A 34 -15.25 9.38 -5.30
CA ALA A 34 -15.22 9.44 -3.84
C ALA A 34 -15.25 10.89 -3.33
N ARG A 35 -14.63 11.84 -4.06
CA ARG A 35 -14.69 13.27 -3.72
C ARG A 35 -16.10 13.85 -3.93
N ASP A 36 -16.78 13.46 -5.01
CA ASP A 36 -18.04 14.08 -5.41
C ASP A 36 -19.27 13.44 -4.76
N ASN A 37 -19.16 12.17 -4.34
CA ASN A 37 -20.30 11.37 -3.87
C ASN A 37 -20.24 11.00 -2.38
N THR A 38 -19.23 11.45 -1.63
CA THR A 38 -19.10 11.11 -0.21
C THR A 38 -18.90 12.34 0.66
N ASP A 39 -19.37 12.27 1.91
CA ASP A 39 -19.20 13.32 2.91
C ASP A 39 -17.92 13.07 3.74
N PRO A 40 -16.91 13.96 3.71
CA PRO A 40 -15.66 13.79 4.44
C PRO A 40 -15.84 13.84 5.96
N ASP A 41 -16.91 14.45 6.47
CA ASP A 41 -17.18 14.56 7.90
C ASP A 41 -17.92 13.32 8.44
N SER A 42 -18.34 12.42 7.54
CA SER A 42 -18.88 11.11 7.89
C SER A 42 -17.76 10.06 7.93
N ALA A 43 -17.83 9.12 8.88
CA ALA A 43 -16.83 8.05 8.99
C ALA A 43 -16.72 7.20 7.70
N GLY A 44 -17.86 6.93 7.06
CA GLY A 44 -17.90 6.18 5.80
C GLY A 44 -17.30 6.95 4.64
N GLY A 45 -17.64 8.23 4.48
CA GLY A 45 -17.10 9.04 3.39
C GLY A 45 -15.62 9.36 3.57
N TRP A 46 -15.17 9.60 4.80
CA TRP A 46 -13.75 9.68 5.13
C TRP A 46 -13.00 8.40 4.72
N PHE A 47 -13.52 7.22 5.07
CA PHE A 47 -12.85 5.95 4.71
C PHE A 47 -12.83 5.71 3.19
N LEU A 48 -13.93 6.01 2.49
CA LEU A 48 -14.00 5.90 1.03
C LEU A 48 -13.00 6.83 0.34
N ARG A 49 -12.78 8.04 0.88
CA ARG A 49 -11.76 8.98 0.41
C ARG A 49 -10.34 8.52 0.78
N LEU A 50 -10.15 7.91 1.94
CA LEU A 50 -8.87 7.33 2.35
C LEU A 50 -8.42 6.23 1.36
N LEU A 51 -9.35 5.41 0.86
CA LEU A 51 -9.04 4.38 -0.15
C LEU A 51 -8.42 4.97 -1.42
N ALA A 52 -8.73 6.23 -1.76
CA ALA A 52 -8.17 6.89 -2.94
C ALA A 52 -6.68 7.21 -2.83
N TRP A 53 -6.10 7.06 -1.64
CA TRP A 53 -4.66 7.15 -1.44
C TRP A 53 -4.00 5.78 -1.72
N PRO A 54 -2.82 5.68 -2.37
CA PRO A 54 -2.13 6.72 -3.12
C PRO A 54 -2.78 6.89 -4.51
N ALA A 55 -3.26 8.11 -4.80
CA ALA A 55 -3.78 8.44 -6.12
C ALA A 55 -2.64 8.51 -7.16
N TRP A 56 -2.89 7.98 -8.34
CA TRP A 56 -2.03 8.07 -9.53
C TRP A 56 -2.75 8.79 -10.66
N ARG A 57 -2.02 9.36 -11.62
CA ARG A 57 -2.60 10.15 -12.71
C ARG A 57 -1.92 9.87 -14.04
N PHE A 58 -2.71 9.49 -15.03
CA PHE A 58 -2.31 9.55 -16.44
C PHE A 58 -3.02 10.73 -17.10
N ASP A 59 -2.54 11.94 -16.86
CA ASP A 59 -3.03 13.11 -17.59
C ASP A 59 -1.88 13.84 -18.29
N SER A 60 -2.13 14.27 -19.52
CA SER A 60 -1.15 14.92 -20.40
C SER A 60 -1.01 16.42 -20.17
N SER A 61 -1.90 17.02 -19.35
CA SER A 61 -1.92 18.46 -19.06
C SER A 61 -1.22 18.86 -17.75
N ASP A 62 -0.89 17.91 -16.87
CA ASP A 62 -0.20 18.17 -15.61
C ASP A 62 1.31 18.36 -15.83
N SER A 63 2.00 19.08 -14.94
CA SER A 63 3.45 19.22 -15.03
C SER A 63 4.10 17.83 -14.90
N ILE A 64 5.09 17.53 -15.75
CA ILE A 64 5.77 16.22 -15.77
C ILE A 64 6.24 15.83 -14.36
N GLN A 65 6.70 16.79 -13.57
CA GLN A 65 7.20 16.58 -12.21
C GLN A 65 6.11 16.14 -11.23
N GLU A 66 4.88 16.65 -11.33
CA GLU A 66 3.75 16.26 -10.47
C GLU A 66 3.19 14.88 -10.83
N ILE A 67 3.11 14.57 -12.13
CA ILE A 67 2.75 13.24 -12.64
C ILE A 67 3.74 12.21 -12.11
N PHE A 68 5.05 12.48 -12.28
CA PHE A 68 6.09 11.59 -11.79
C PHE A 68 6.01 11.40 -10.28
N ALA A 69 5.75 12.44 -9.48
CA ALA A 69 5.69 12.31 -8.02
C ALA A 69 4.48 11.49 -7.53
N ALA A 70 3.31 11.68 -8.15
CA ALA A 70 2.10 10.92 -7.80
C ALA A 70 2.23 9.45 -8.19
N ASP A 71 2.66 9.18 -9.42
CA ASP A 71 2.84 7.82 -9.93
C ASP A 71 3.98 7.10 -9.21
N LEU A 72 5.07 7.81 -8.89
CA LEU A 72 6.18 7.27 -8.09
C LEU A 72 5.69 6.82 -6.72
N LYS A 73 4.82 7.59 -6.05
CA LYS A 73 4.26 7.19 -4.73
C LYS A 73 3.46 5.91 -4.84
N ALA A 74 2.59 5.81 -5.83
CA ALA A 74 1.78 4.62 -6.09
C ALA A 74 2.65 3.38 -6.34
N ILE A 75 3.68 3.51 -7.19
CA ILE A 75 4.65 2.44 -7.47
C ILE A 75 5.43 2.07 -6.21
N LEU A 76 5.91 3.06 -5.45
CA LEU A 76 6.67 2.84 -4.22
C LEU A 76 5.85 2.08 -3.18
N VAL A 77 4.56 2.38 -3.00
CA VAL A 77 3.71 1.62 -2.07
C VAL A 77 3.72 0.13 -2.43
N VAL A 78 3.54 -0.22 -3.70
CA VAL A 78 3.51 -1.62 -4.15
C VAL A 78 4.88 -2.30 -3.98
N VAL A 79 5.96 -1.64 -4.41
CA VAL A 79 7.33 -2.18 -4.34
C VAL A 79 7.77 -2.33 -2.88
N LEU A 80 7.57 -1.31 -2.05
CA LEU A 80 7.91 -1.37 -0.63
C LEU A 80 7.06 -2.40 0.11
N THR A 81 5.79 -2.60 -0.27
CA THR A 81 4.97 -3.69 0.27
C THR A 81 5.64 -5.04 0.01
N PHE A 82 6.07 -5.30 -1.23
CA PHE A 82 6.80 -6.52 -1.56
C PHE A 82 8.07 -6.67 -0.71
N VAL A 83 8.87 -5.60 -0.60
CA VAL A 83 10.11 -5.59 0.19
C VAL A 83 9.83 -5.89 1.67
N PHE A 84 8.89 -5.21 2.30
CA PHE A 84 8.55 -5.45 3.71
C PHE A 84 7.94 -6.83 3.95
N LEU A 85 7.07 -7.30 3.05
CA LEU A 85 6.54 -8.68 3.12
C LEU A 85 7.62 -9.74 2.95
N TYR A 86 8.68 -9.45 2.20
CA TYR A 86 9.82 -10.35 2.05
C TYR A 86 10.73 -10.33 3.29
N LEU A 87 10.96 -9.15 3.87
CA LEU A 87 11.91 -8.96 4.99
C LEU A 87 11.31 -9.32 6.37
N LEU A 88 10.05 -8.98 6.64
CA LEU A 88 9.45 -9.13 7.98
C LEU A 88 9.31 -10.60 8.45
N PRO A 89 8.93 -11.57 7.59
CA PRO A 89 8.89 -12.97 8.00
C PRO A 89 10.27 -13.55 8.32
N GLY A 90 11.33 -13.02 7.70
CA GLY A 90 12.71 -13.49 7.85
C GLY A 90 13.37 -13.09 9.17
N SER A 91 12.92 -12.01 9.83
CA SER A 91 13.67 -11.42 10.92
C SER A 91 13.39 -12.06 12.29
N GLN A 92 12.13 -12.31 12.70
CA GLN A 92 11.82 -12.95 14.01
C GLN A 92 10.45 -13.64 14.13
N LEU A 93 9.50 -13.40 13.20
CA LEU A 93 8.14 -13.97 13.26
C LEU A 93 8.08 -15.48 12.97
N ALA A 94 9.16 -16.06 12.43
CA ALA A 94 9.29 -17.51 12.27
C ALA A 94 9.22 -18.30 13.58
N ARG A 95 9.48 -17.66 14.73
CA ARG A 95 9.32 -18.26 16.07
C ARG A 95 7.86 -18.28 16.54
N ALA A 96 7.06 -17.28 16.17
CA ALA A 96 5.62 -17.23 16.41
C ALA A 96 4.90 -17.89 15.24
N ARG A 97 5.01 -19.22 15.13
CA ARG A 97 4.32 -20.03 14.11
C ARG A 97 2.81 -19.94 14.29
N GLY A 98 2.14 -19.03 13.57
CA GLY A 98 0.69 -18.94 13.59
C GLY A 98 0.12 -18.01 12.52
N THR A 99 -1.07 -18.35 12.02
CA THR A 99 -1.84 -17.56 11.04
C THR A 99 -2.00 -16.10 11.48
N LEU A 100 -2.15 -15.86 12.79
CA LEU A 100 -2.32 -14.52 13.35
C LEU A 100 -1.05 -13.66 13.24
N SER A 101 0.12 -14.27 13.47
CA SER A 101 1.43 -13.64 13.33
C SER A 101 1.68 -13.21 11.88
N GLN A 102 1.32 -14.06 10.92
CA GLN A 102 1.41 -13.75 9.49
C GLN A 102 0.45 -12.64 9.05
N PHE A 103 -0.79 -12.64 9.57
CA PHE A 103 -1.76 -11.58 9.33
C PHE A 103 -1.22 -10.22 9.78
N PHE A 104 -0.74 -10.11 11.03
CA PHE A 104 -0.18 -8.87 11.55
C PHE A 104 1.12 -8.47 10.88
N ALA A 105 1.95 -9.43 10.45
CA ALA A 105 3.14 -9.13 9.65
C ALA A 105 2.76 -8.51 8.30
N GLY A 106 1.74 -9.03 7.62
CA GLY A 106 1.24 -8.47 6.37
C GLY A 106 0.62 -7.09 6.54
N TRP A 107 -0.13 -6.89 7.64
CA TRP A 107 -0.69 -5.59 7.99
C TRP A 107 0.41 -4.56 8.27
N ALA A 108 1.36 -4.90 9.15
CA ALA A 108 2.48 -4.03 9.50
C ALA A 108 3.33 -3.69 8.26
N ALA A 109 3.56 -4.66 7.36
CA ALA A 109 4.27 -4.43 6.11
C ALA A 109 3.63 -3.30 5.30
N TYR A 110 2.30 -3.25 5.23
CA TYR A 110 1.59 -2.24 4.46
C TYR A 110 1.61 -0.86 5.12
N ILE A 111 1.56 -0.80 6.46
CA ILE A 111 1.75 0.44 7.23
C ILE A 111 3.11 1.06 6.91
N PHE A 112 4.18 0.26 7.01
CA PHE A 112 5.53 0.75 6.71
C PHE A 112 5.70 1.09 5.23
N ALA A 113 5.12 0.31 4.32
CA ALA A 113 5.17 0.62 2.90
C ALA A 113 4.54 1.98 2.58
N GLY A 114 3.35 2.26 3.13
CA GLY A 114 2.67 3.56 2.98
C GLY A 114 3.50 4.70 3.56
N ALA A 115 3.98 4.55 4.79
CA ALA A 115 4.78 5.57 5.47
C ALA A 115 6.07 5.92 4.71
N PHE A 116 6.84 4.89 4.29
CA PHE A 116 8.09 5.10 3.56
C PHE A 116 7.85 5.64 2.14
N ALA A 117 6.82 5.18 1.43
CA ALA A 117 6.50 5.71 0.12
C ALA A 117 6.19 7.21 0.18
N ALA A 118 5.40 7.62 1.17
CA ALA A 118 5.04 9.02 1.38
C ALA A 118 6.25 9.88 1.84
N LEU A 119 7.06 9.35 2.75
CA LEU A 119 8.29 10.01 3.21
C LEU A 119 9.26 10.26 2.05
N LEU A 120 9.57 9.22 1.27
CA LEU A 120 10.52 9.30 0.16
C LEU A 120 10.00 10.24 -0.95
N THR A 121 8.71 10.19 -1.28
CA THR A 121 8.14 11.09 -2.28
C THR A 121 8.08 12.53 -1.82
N ALA A 122 7.84 12.80 -0.52
CA ALA A 122 7.88 14.15 0.03
C ALA A 122 9.28 14.78 -0.03
N LEU A 123 10.34 13.99 0.17
CA LEU A 123 11.74 14.47 0.12
C LEU A 123 12.23 14.84 -1.30
N ILE A 124 11.54 14.38 -2.35
CA ILE A 124 11.92 14.62 -3.75
C ILE A 124 11.23 15.88 -4.32
N ARG A 125 10.28 16.49 -3.59
CA ARG A 125 9.56 17.70 -4.02
C ARG A 125 10.46 18.94 -4.00
N THR A 126 10.04 19.97 -4.76
CA THR A 126 10.83 21.18 -5.04
C THR A 126 11.11 22.06 -3.80
N ASP A 127 10.33 21.91 -2.72
CA ASP A 127 10.54 22.60 -1.42
C ASP A 127 10.29 21.65 -0.24
N PRO A 128 11.20 20.70 0.05
CA PRO A 128 10.97 19.70 1.07
C PRO A 128 11.24 20.27 2.46
N THR A 129 10.26 20.14 3.37
CA THR A 129 10.47 20.39 4.81
C THR A 129 10.43 19.06 5.56
N LEU A 130 11.24 18.92 6.62
CA LEU A 130 11.24 17.71 7.46
C LEU A 130 9.86 17.47 8.10
N LEU A 131 9.19 18.55 8.54
CA LEU A 131 7.85 18.45 9.10
C LEU A 131 6.84 17.93 8.07
N GLY A 132 6.84 18.48 6.86
CA GLY A 132 5.95 18.03 5.78
C GLY A 132 6.23 16.59 5.36
N ALA A 133 7.49 16.16 5.36
CA ALA A 133 7.85 14.78 5.08
C ALA A 133 7.35 13.80 6.15
N PHE A 134 7.42 14.18 7.44
CA PHE A 134 6.85 13.36 8.52
C PHE A 134 5.33 13.34 8.54
N GLN A 135 4.67 14.46 8.21
CA GLN A 135 3.22 14.50 8.03
C GLN A 135 2.79 13.58 6.88
N ALA A 136 3.46 13.65 5.73
CA ALA A 136 3.19 12.75 4.61
C ALA A 136 3.40 11.28 5.01
N ALA A 137 4.47 10.97 5.74
CA ALA A 137 4.69 9.63 6.29
C ALA A 137 3.55 9.19 7.22
N GLY A 138 3.02 10.11 8.03
CA GLY A 138 1.83 9.91 8.87
C GLY A 138 0.60 9.54 8.05
N ASP A 139 0.29 10.30 6.99
CA ASP A 139 -0.84 10.03 6.09
C ASP A 139 -0.71 8.65 5.43
N GLY A 140 0.52 8.29 5.03
CA GLY A 140 0.79 6.97 4.44
C GLY A 140 0.67 5.83 5.45
N ALA A 141 1.08 6.05 6.71
CA ALA A 141 0.88 5.10 7.79
C ALA A 141 -0.61 4.94 8.11
N GLU A 142 -1.36 6.02 8.18
CA GLU A 142 -2.81 6.05 8.40
C GLU A 142 -3.52 5.19 7.35
N TYR A 143 -3.22 5.41 6.06
CA TYR A 143 -3.72 4.57 4.99
C TYR A 143 -3.46 3.08 5.25
N GLY A 144 -2.21 2.73 5.57
CA GLY A 144 -1.85 1.34 5.84
C GLY A 144 -2.50 0.77 7.11
N ILE A 145 -2.80 1.59 8.12
CA ILE A 145 -3.52 1.17 9.33
C ILE A 145 -4.93 0.72 8.95
N PHE A 146 -5.64 1.50 8.14
CA PHE A 146 -7.05 1.23 7.82
C PHE A 146 -7.25 0.24 6.67
N THR A 147 -6.24 -0.01 5.85
CA THR A 147 -6.35 -0.90 4.68
C THR A 147 -5.41 -2.12 4.73
N GLY A 148 -4.39 -2.10 5.58
CA GLY A 148 -3.37 -3.15 5.64
C GLY A 148 -3.87 -4.51 6.09
N TRP A 149 -5.03 -4.59 6.76
CA TRP A 149 -5.69 -5.86 7.07
C TRP A 149 -6.02 -6.67 5.81
N ILE A 150 -6.27 -6.02 4.66
CA ILE A 150 -6.50 -6.68 3.37
C ILE A 150 -5.24 -7.43 2.94
N ILE A 151 -4.08 -6.80 3.09
CA ILE A 151 -2.78 -7.39 2.78
C ILE A 151 -2.48 -8.52 3.77
N GLY A 152 -2.76 -8.30 5.06
CA GLY A 152 -2.72 -9.32 6.09
C GLY A 152 -3.48 -10.59 5.67
N ILE A 153 -4.74 -10.47 5.27
CA ILE A 153 -5.57 -11.60 4.79
C ILE A 153 -5.00 -12.23 3.53
N ALA A 154 -4.60 -11.41 2.53
CA ALA A 154 -4.07 -11.90 1.26
C ALA A 154 -2.82 -12.76 1.47
N THR A 155 -1.96 -12.40 2.43
CA THR A 155 -0.75 -13.16 2.72
C THR A 155 -1.05 -14.54 3.33
N LEU A 156 -2.19 -14.73 4.01
CA LEU A 156 -2.58 -16.01 4.60
C LEU A 156 -2.81 -17.11 3.55
N GLY A 157 -3.30 -16.74 2.36
CA GLY A 157 -3.64 -17.67 1.28
C GLY A 157 -2.44 -18.42 0.70
N GLY A 158 -1.23 -17.88 0.83
CA GLY A 158 0.01 -18.48 0.30
C GLY A 158 0.52 -19.70 1.08
N TYR A 159 0.00 -19.98 2.29
CA TYR A 159 0.56 -21.01 3.18
C TYR A 159 0.02 -22.44 2.95
N ARG A 160 -0.88 -22.67 1.97
CA ARG A 160 -1.56 -23.97 1.78
C ARG A 160 -0.76 -25.03 1.00
N GLY A 161 0.56 -25.11 1.17
CA GLY A 161 1.40 -26.04 0.43
C GLY A 161 2.53 -26.63 1.26
N ARG A 162 2.20 -27.55 2.17
CA ARG A 162 3.03 -28.66 2.67
C ARG A 162 2.26 -29.39 3.79
N ARG A 163 1.44 -30.36 3.41
CA ARG A 163 1.18 -31.56 4.20
C ARG A 163 1.40 -32.75 3.27
#